data_AF-A0A1U7GGF4-F1
#
_entry.id   AF-A0A1U7GGF4-F1
#
_cell.length_a   1.000
_cell.length_b   1.000
_cell.length_c   1.000
_cell.angle_alpha   90.00
_cell.angle_beta   90.00
_cell.angle_gamma   90.00
#
_symmetry.space_group_name_H-M   'P 1'
#
loop_
_entity.id
_entity.type
_entity.pdbx_description
1 polymer ?
#
loop_
_entity_poly.entity_id
_entity_poly.type
_entity_poly.pdbx_seq_one_letter_code
_entity_poly.pdbx_strand_id
1 'polypeptide(L)'
;MSKLHRILLAGAMVALASSTSQAGTLGPGGLVGSAISVTTLDTSDLSTATTFTTDYAFFGGVDSLAGVSGIASGVTLDLSTPGSFVIQVGDFKFYNAVVTDTSSDTTPTGTKVRSFTLTGWADLGTSPVDTNTSTLIISFNQAQGAPISSSISIAVPAVIPEPSSVALAGIGLAAAGLFGLRKRVAK
;
A
#
# COMPACT_ATOMS: atom_id res chain seq x y z
N MET A 1 -49.80 18.75 5.31
CA MET A 1 -48.70 17.84 5.72
C MET A 1 -47.71 17.46 4.60
N SER A 2 -47.80 18.04 3.39
CA SER A 2 -46.96 17.66 2.23
C SER A 2 -45.57 18.32 2.16
N LYS A 3 -45.30 19.38 2.94
CA LYS A 3 -44.03 20.13 2.88
C LYS A 3 -42.87 19.42 3.59
N LEU A 4 -43.15 18.56 4.57
CA LEU A 4 -42.14 17.85 5.35
C LEU A 4 -41.48 16.71 4.55
N HIS A 5 -42.23 16.05 3.67
CA HIS A 5 -41.73 14.98 2.80
C HIS A 5 -40.70 15.48 1.78
N ARG A 6 -40.89 16.69 1.23
CA ARG A 6 -40.00 17.24 0.19
C ARG A 6 -38.62 17.63 0.74
N ILE A 7 -38.58 18.17 1.95
CA ILE A 7 -37.31 18.56 2.61
C ILE A 7 -36.54 17.32 3.05
N LEU A 8 -37.23 16.30 3.56
CA LEU A 8 -36.60 15.04 3.97
C LEU A 8 -36.07 14.25 2.77
N LEU A 9 -36.80 14.27 1.65
CA LEU A 9 -36.36 13.68 0.39
C LEU A 9 -35.16 14.44 -0.22
N ALA A 10 -35.14 15.78 -0.16
CA ALA A 10 -34.01 16.58 -0.63
C ALA A 10 -32.76 16.36 0.24
N GLY A 11 -32.91 16.27 1.57
CA GLY A 11 -31.80 15.92 2.47
C GLY A 11 -31.26 14.51 2.23
N ALA A 12 -32.14 13.53 1.98
CA ALA A 12 -31.74 12.18 1.61
C ALA A 12 -31.01 12.13 0.25
N MET A 13 -31.46 12.92 -0.73
CA MET A 13 -30.81 13.01 -2.05
C MET A 13 -29.43 13.68 -1.98
N VAL A 14 -29.25 14.71 -1.14
CA VAL A 14 -27.94 15.33 -0.92
C VAL A 14 -26.99 14.38 -0.19
N ALA A 15 -27.49 13.62 0.79
CA ALA A 15 -26.69 12.60 1.50
C ALA A 15 -26.33 11.39 0.61
N LEU A 16 -27.20 11.00 -0.32
CA LEU A 16 -26.90 9.96 -1.33
C LEU A 16 -26.00 10.48 -2.46
N ALA A 17 -26.07 11.76 -2.83
CA ALA A 17 -25.19 12.35 -3.84
C ALA A 17 -23.78 12.62 -3.29
N SER A 18 -23.62 12.80 -1.98
CA SER A 18 -22.32 12.99 -1.34
C SER A 18 -21.60 11.69 -0.97
N SER A 19 -22.21 10.51 -1.15
CA SER A 19 -21.56 9.22 -0.89
C SER A 19 -20.79 8.66 -2.09
N THR A 20 -20.85 9.27 -3.27
CA THR A 20 -20.29 8.70 -4.50
C THR A 20 -18.90 9.22 -4.88
N SER A 21 -18.29 10.12 -4.11
CA SER A 21 -16.94 10.63 -4.42
C SER A 21 -15.85 10.12 -3.46
N GLN A 22 -16.06 8.97 -2.82
CA GLN A 22 -14.92 8.27 -2.24
C GLN A 22 -14.18 7.61 -3.41
N ALA A 23 -13.14 8.29 -3.87
CA ALA A 23 -12.20 7.74 -4.81
C ALA A 23 -11.70 6.40 -4.23
N GLY A 24 -11.68 5.33 -5.02
CA GLY A 24 -11.43 3.96 -4.56
C GLY A 24 -10.03 3.83 -3.97
N THR A 25 -9.89 4.08 -2.67
CA THR A 25 -8.63 3.94 -1.95
C THR A 25 -8.47 2.51 -1.46
N LEU A 26 -7.30 1.92 -1.71
CA LEU A 26 -6.96 0.59 -1.21
C LEU A 26 -6.98 0.58 0.32
N GLY A 27 -7.70 -0.39 0.92
CA GLY A 27 -7.66 -0.63 2.36
C GLY A 27 -6.28 -1.09 2.84
N PRO A 28 -6.04 -1.17 4.16
CA PRO A 28 -4.82 -1.77 4.68
C PRO A 28 -4.64 -3.17 4.09
N GLY A 29 -3.39 -3.58 3.87
CA GLY A 29 -3.08 -4.88 3.28
C GLY A 29 -1.59 -5.18 3.34
N GLY A 30 -1.27 -6.48 3.34
CA GLY A 30 0.10 -6.98 3.36
C GLY A 30 0.37 -7.91 2.18
N LEU A 31 1.39 -7.62 1.39
CA LEU A 31 2.00 -8.59 0.47
C LEU A 31 3.30 -9.08 1.07
N VAL A 32 3.53 -10.38 1.02
CA VAL A 32 4.82 -10.99 1.36
C VAL A 32 5.28 -11.83 0.20
N GLY A 33 6.58 -11.95 0.05
CA GLY A 33 7.16 -12.76 -0.98
C GLY A 33 8.57 -13.23 -0.65
N SER A 34 8.99 -14.24 -1.39
CA SER A 34 10.32 -14.84 -1.31
C SER A 34 10.92 -14.94 -2.69
N ALA A 35 12.25 -14.85 -2.76
CA ALA A 35 12.97 -15.19 -3.97
C ALA A 35 12.64 -16.63 -4.39
N ILE A 36 12.38 -16.83 -5.67
CA ILE A 36 12.19 -18.17 -6.27
C ILE A 36 13.52 -18.67 -6.83
N SER A 37 14.36 -17.74 -7.31
CA SER A 37 15.65 -18.00 -7.92
C SER A 37 16.77 -17.34 -7.11
N VAL A 38 18.00 -17.75 -7.41
CA VAL A 38 19.19 -17.13 -6.82
C VAL A 38 19.24 -15.67 -7.25
N THR A 39 19.27 -14.76 -6.27
CA THR A 39 19.47 -13.35 -6.55
C THR A 39 20.84 -13.14 -7.15
N THR A 40 20.89 -12.57 -8.35
CA THR A 40 22.14 -12.14 -8.99
C THR A 40 22.48 -10.73 -8.55
N LEU A 41 23.75 -10.51 -8.26
CA LEU A 41 24.33 -9.22 -7.92
C LEU A 41 25.29 -8.79 -9.03
N ASP A 42 25.48 -7.49 -9.20
CA ASP A 42 26.55 -6.91 -10.03
C ASP A 42 27.96 -7.25 -9.50
N THR A 43 28.10 -7.46 -8.19
CA THR A 43 29.33 -7.94 -7.54
C THR A 43 29.07 -9.21 -6.74
N SER A 44 30.08 -10.07 -6.54
CA SER A 44 29.92 -11.27 -5.71
C SER A 44 29.73 -10.98 -4.21
N ASP A 45 29.75 -9.71 -3.79
CA ASP A 45 29.69 -9.28 -2.40
C ASP A 45 28.45 -8.41 -2.13
N LEU A 46 27.54 -8.92 -1.30
CA LEU A 46 26.30 -8.24 -0.93
C LEU A 46 26.50 -6.82 -0.37
N SER A 47 27.63 -6.57 0.30
CA SER A 47 27.92 -5.29 0.94
C SER A 47 28.26 -4.18 -0.05
N THR A 48 28.77 -4.52 -1.24
CA THR A 48 29.19 -3.55 -2.26
C THR A 48 28.29 -3.55 -3.50
N ALA A 49 27.40 -4.54 -3.62
CA ALA A 49 26.50 -4.64 -4.74
C ALA A 49 25.62 -3.39 -4.91
N THR A 50 25.46 -2.90 -6.12
CA THR A 50 24.59 -1.75 -6.42
C THR A 50 23.37 -2.15 -7.22
N THR A 51 23.41 -3.32 -7.87
CA THR A 51 22.31 -3.86 -8.66
C THR A 51 21.97 -5.27 -8.19
N PHE A 52 20.68 -5.49 -7.92
CA PHE A 52 20.13 -6.78 -7.48
C PHE A 52 19.06 -7.19 -8.47
N THR A 53 19.16 -8.39 -9.03
CA THR A 53 18.11 -8.94 -9.91
C THR A 53 17.63 -10.28 -9.38
N THR A 54 16.32 -10.45 -9.30
CA THR A 54 15.71 -11.64 -8.70
C THR A 54 14.28 -11.85 -9.18
N ASP A 55 13.82 -13.10 -9.11
CA ASP A 55 12.41 -13.43 -9.30
C ASP A 55 11.75 -13.62 -7.94
N TYR A 56 10.59 -13.01 -7.74
CA TYR A 56 9.83 -13.10 -6.49
C TYR A 56 8.50 -13.81 -6.68
N ALA A 57 8.18 -14.74 -5.79
CA ALA A 57 6.82 -15.24 -5.61
C ALA A 57 6.14 -14.41 -4.54
N PHE A 58 4.95 -13.89 -4.84
CA PHE A 58 4.15 -13.06 -3.94
C PHE A 58 2.90 -13.79 -3.49
N PHE A 59 2.52 -13.54 -2.25
CA PHE A 59 1.28 -13.97 -1.65
C PHE A 59 0.71 -12.82 -0.82
N GLY A 60 -0.50 -12.39 -1.17
CA GLY A 60 -1.28 -11.46 -0.40
C GLY A 60 -1.85 -12.14 0.84
N GLY A 61 -1.49 -11.63 2.01
CA GLY A 61 -1.87 -12.24 3.28
C GLY A 61 -3.33 -12.00 3.64
N VAL A 62 -3.76 -10.74 3.64
CA VAL A 62 -5.08 -10.31 4.15
C VAL A 62 -5.59 -9.05 3.43
N ASP A 63 -6.88 -8.75 3.66
CA ASP A 63 -7.56 -7.50 3.33
C ASP A 63 -7.52 -7.11 1.85
N SER A 64 -7.11 -5.87 1.51
CA SER A 64 -7.16 -5.33 0.16
C SER A 64 -6.30 -6.11 -0.84
N LEU A 65 -5.32 -6.87 -0.33
CA LEU A 65 -4.40 -7.67 -1.13
C LEU A 65 -4.71 -9.18 -1.02
N ALA A 66 -5.77 -9.58 -0.32
CA ALA A 66 -6.16 -10.97 -0.23
C ALA A 66 -6.42 -11.57 -1.63
N GLY A 67 -5.82 -12.73 -1.91
CA GLY A 67 -5.95 -13.41 -3.19
C GLY A 67 -4.97 -12.95 -4.28
N VAL A 68 -4.22 -11.86 -4.06
CA VAL A 68 -3.08 -11.53 -4.92
C VAL A 68 -2.03 -12.62 -4.77
N SER A 69 -1.73 -13.32 -5.87
CA SER A 69 -0.64 -14.28 -5.91
C SER A 69 -0.05 -14.35 -7.31
N GLY A 70 1.25 -14.52 -7.40
CA GLY A 70 1.93 -14.59 -8.68
C GLY A 70 3.42 -14.44 -8.57
N ILE A 71 4.06 -14.38 -9.73
CA ILE A 71 5.51 -14.27 -9.85
C ILE A 71 5.81 -12.94 -10.54
N ALA A 72 6.66 -12.11 -9.94
CA ALA A 72 7.33 -11.05 -10.68
C ALA A 72 8.72 -11.55 -11.05
N SER A 73 8.98 -11.64 -12.36
CA SER A 73 10.26 -12.09 -12.89
C SER A 73 11.14 -10.91 -13.29
N GLY A 74 12.45 -11.05 -13.10
CA GLY A 74 13.43 -10.04 -13.49
C GLY A 74 13.28 -8.73 -12.73
N VAL A 75 12.90 -8.78 -11.45
CA VAL A 75 12.81 -7.58 -10.62
C VAL A 75 14.23 -7.09 -10.36
N THR A 76 14.56 -5.92 -10.93
CA THR A 76 15.86 -5.27 -10.76
C THR A 76 15.76 -4.08 -9.81
N LEU A 77 16.52 -4.13 -8.73
CA LEU A 77 16.79 -3.00 -7.85
C LEU A 77 18.15 -2.43 -8.19
N ASP A 78 18.16 -1.22 -8.76
CA ASP A 78 19.38 -0.48 -9.09
C ASP A 78 19.50 0.75 -8.17
N LEU A 79 20.53 0.76 -7.34
CA LEU A 79 20.82 1.85 -6.40
C LEU A 79 21.54 3.03 -7.05
N SER A 80 22.08 2.86 -8.27
CA SER A 80 22.77 3.92 -9.01
C SER A 80 21.80 4.92 -9.65
N THR A 81 20.57 4.48 -9.95
CA THR A 81 19.49 5.31 -10.48
C THR A 81 18.22 5.20 -9.62
N PRO A 82 18.19 5.81 -8.42
CA PRO A 82 17.02 5.76 -7.55
C PRO A 82 15.83 6.46 -8.24
N GLY A 83 14.78 5.70 -8.58
CA GLY A 83 13.52 6.26 -9.10
C GLY A 83 12.78 5.43 -10.14
N SER A 84 13.36 4.36 -10.70
CA SER A 84 12.74 3.55 -11.76
C SER A 84 12.20 2.18 -11.29
N PHE A 85 12.13 1.94 -9.98
CA PHE A 85 11.71 0.63 -9.46
C PHE A 85 10.22 0.37 -9.71
N VAL A 86 9.94 -0.72 -10.41
CA VAL A 86 8.58 -1.20 -10.69
C VAL A 86 8.51 -2.70 -10.41
N ILE A 87 7.52 -3.11 -9.62
CA ILE A 87 7.10 -4.51 -9.50
C ILE A 87 5.68 -4.60 -10.03
N GLN A 88 5.38 -5.63 -10.82
CA GLN A 88 4.03 -5.94 -11.24
C GLN A 88 3.73 -7.43 -11.06
N VAL A 89 2.60 -7.76 -10.47
CA VAL A 89 2.11 -9.12 -10.22
C VAL A 89 0.63 -9.17 -10.55
N GLY A 90 0.27 -9.73 -11.70
CA GLY A 90 -1.09 -9.65 -12.21
C GLY A 90 -1.52 -8.19 -12.37
N ASP A 91 -2.63 -7.82 -11.73
CA ASP A 91 -3.15 -6.44 -11.71
C ASP A 91 -2.50 -5.56 -10.64
N PHE A 92 -1.75 -6.15 -9.70
CA PHE A 92 -1.01 -5.39 -8.70
C PHE A 92 0.26 -4.76 -9.29
N LYS A 93 0.52 -3.49 -9.01
CA LYS A 93 1.71 -2.77 -9.43
C LYS A 93 2.24 -1.87 -8.30
N PHE A 94 3.52 -1.98 -7.99
CA PHE A 94 4.26 -1.04 -7.15
C PHE A 94 5.22 -0.24 -8.01
N TYR A 95 5.21 1.09 -7.95
CA TYR A 95 5.95 1.93 -8.89
C TYR A 95 6.31 3.32 -8.35
N ASN A 96 7.14 4.06 -9.11
CA ASN A 96 7.68 5.38 -8.76
C ASN A 96 8.28 5.41 -7.34
N ALA A 97 9.05 4.38 -7.01
CA ALA A 97 9.57 4.22 -5.68
C ALA A 97 10.90 4.95 -5.49
N VAL A 98 11.00 5.68 -4.38
CA VAL A 98 12.27 6.19 -3.86
C VAL A 98 12.89 5.09 -2.99
N VAL A 99 14.13 4.73 -3.31
CA VAL A 99 14.87 3.68 -2.60
C VAL A 99 15.75 4.34 -1.52
N THR A 100 15.61 3.86 -0.29
CA THR A 100 16.49 4.21 0.83
C THR A 100 17.19 2.93 1.30
N ASP A 101 18.52 2.93 1.29
CA ASP A 101 19.32 1.87 1.91
C ASP A 101 19.27 2.04 3.43
N THR A 102 18.65 1.09 4.12
CA THR A 102 18.31 1.23 5.54
C THR A 102 19.29 0.50 6.44
N SER A 103 20.04 -0.47 5.91
CA SER A 103 21.07 -1.18 6.68
C SER A 103 21.94 -2.06 5.80
N SER A 104 23.25 -1.99 6.02
CA SER A 104 24.21 -3.05 5.67
C SER A 104 24.83 -3.55 6.97
N ASP A 105 24.57 -4.80 7.34
CA ASP A 105 25.13 -5.40 8.55
C ASP A 105 25.82 -6.72 8.22
N THR A 106 26.88 -7.02 8.97
CA THR A 106 27.51 -8.34 8.96
C THR A 106 27.35 -8.91 10.35
N THR A 107 26.54 -9.96 10.47
CA THR A 107 26.32 -10.60 11.76
C THR A 107 27.63 -11.18 12.31
N PRO A 108 27.73 -11.45 13.63
CA PRO A 108 28.89 -12.10 14.22
C PRO A 108 29.24 -13.47 13.60
N THR A 109 28.27 -14.12 12.94
CA THR A 109 28.45 -15.38 12.22
C THR A 109 28.96 -15.20 10.78
N GLY A 110 29.26 -13.97 10.36
CA GLY A 110 29.70 -13.64 9.00
C GLY A 110 28.58 -13.57 7.97
N THR A 111 27.30 -13.58 8.39
CA THR A 111 26.16 -13.43 7.49
C THR A 111 26.02 -11.97 7.10
N LYS A 112 26.04 -11.68 5.81
CA LYS A 112 25.80 -10.33 5.30
C LYS A 112 24.30 -10.14 5.12
N VAL A 113 23.78 -9.03 5.64
CA VAL A 113 22.38 -8.63 5.53
C VAL A 113 22.33 -7.24 4.93
N ARG A 114 21.47 -7.05 3.92
CA ARG A 114 21.21 -5.72 3.38
C ARG A 114 19.71 -5.53 3.17
N SER A 115 19.18 -4.43 3.70
CA SER A 115 17.76 -4.13 3.62
C SER A 115 17.52 -2.75 3.03
N PHE A 116 16.52 -2.67 2.17
CA PHE A 116 16.11 -1.47 1.47
C PHE A 116 14.65 -1.18 1.78
N THR A 117 14.39 0.09 2.08
CA THR A 117 13.03 0.61 2.21
C THR A 117 12.71 1.42 0.97
N LEU A 118 11.70 0.99 0.23
CA LEU A 118 11.20 1.63 -0.97
C LEU A 118 9.87 2.29 -0.63
N THR A 119 9.76 3.58 -0.90
CA THR A 119 8.51 4.33 -0.71
C THR A 119 7.98 4.74 -2.06
N GLY A 120 6.80 4.25 -2.44
CA GLY A 120 6.24 4.43 -3.78
C GLY A 120 4.72 4.32 -3.79
N TRP A 121 4.16 4.12 -4.98
CA TRP A 121 2.73 3.96 -5.21
C TRP A 121 2.37 2.50 -5.44
N ALA A 122 1.18 2.11 -4.99
CA ALA A 122 0.66 0.75 -5.10
C ALA A 122 -0.73 0.80 -5.76
N ASP A 123 -0.89 0.08 -6.86
CA ASP A 123 -2.11 -0.02 -7.66
C ASP A 123 -2.55 -1.49 -7.76
N LEU A 124 -3.86 -1.75 -7.83
CA LEU A 124 -4.49 -3.06 -8.02
C LEU A 124 -5.28 -3.14 -9.34
N GLY A 125 -5.09 -2.19 -10.25
CA GLY A 125 -5.73 -2.16 -11.57
C GLY A 125 -7.15 -1.58 -11.56
N THR A 126 -7.69 -1.21 -10.40
CA THR A 126 -9.02 -0.61 -10.25
C THR A 126 -8.94 0.91 -10.13
N SER A 127 -8.57 1.58 -11.23
CA SER A 127 -8.51 3.04 -11.40
C SER A 127 -7.42 3.75 -10.56
N PRO A 128 -6.65 4.69 -11.14
CA PRO A 128 -5.58 5.37 -10.43
C PRO A 128 -6.17 6.38 -9.46
N VAL A 129 -6.42 5.95 -8.23
CA VAL A 129 -6.64 6.84 -7.10
C VAL A 129 -5.50 6.60 -6.12
N ASP A 130 -4.34 7.12 -6.52
CA ASP A 130 -3.16 7.23 -5.68
C ASP A 130 -3.31 8.44 -4.75
N THR A 131 -3.49 8.17 -3.45
CA THR A 131 -3.24 9.19 -2.41
C THR A 131 -2.33 8.71 -1.30
N ASN A 132 -1.96 7.42 -1.24
CA ASN A 132 -1.19 6.88 -0.12
C ASN A 132 0.16 6.30 -0.59
N THR A 133 1.25 6.88 -0.10
CA THR A 133 2.59 6.30 -0.20
C THR A 133 2.60 4.94 0.51
N SER A 134 2.90 3.89 -0.23
CA SER A 134 3.09 2.54 0.31
C SER A 134 4.56 2.26 0.54
N THR A 135 4.85 1.46 1.57
CA THR A 135 6.21 1.10 1.92
C THR A 135 6.45 -0.36 1.56
N LEU A 136 7.48 -0.57 0.75
CA LEU A 136 8.01 -1.87 0.38
C LEU A 136 9.37 -2.06 1.05
N ILE A 137 9.59 -3.21 1.67
CA ILE A 137 10.86 -3.60 2.26
C ILE A 137 11.40 -4.79 1.49
N ILE A 138 12.65 -4.67 1.05
CA ILE A 138 13.38 -5.76 0.41
C ILE A 138 14.60 -6.06 1.26
N SER A 139 14.78 -7.32 1.64
CA SER A 139 15.94 -7.77 2.42
C SER A 139 16.66 -8.89 1.69
N PHE A 140 17.97 -8.78 1.64
CA PHE A 140 18.89 -9.77 1.09
C PHE A 140 19.77 -10.31 2.21
N ASN A 141 19.96 -11.63 2.22
CA ASN A 141 20.79 -12.32 3.21
C ASN A 141 21.75 -13.26 2.51
N GLN A 142 23.02 -13.23 2.91
CA GLN A 142 24.06 -14.13 2.41
C GLN A 142 24.83 -14.71 3.59
N ALA A 143 24.59 -15.99 3.90
CA ALA A 143 25.44 -16.73 4.81
C ALA A 143 26.76 -17.11 4.11
N GLN A 144 27.83 -17.31 4.87
CA GLN A 144 29.14 -17.63 4.32
C GLN A 144 29.09 -18.91 3.45
N GLY A 145 29.45 -18.79 2.17
CA GLY A 145 29.45 -19.91 1.22
C GLY A 145 28.05 -20.39 0.78
N ALA A 146 26.99 -19.70 1.18
CA ALA A 146 25.62 -20.01 0.78
C ALA A 146 25.14 -19.11 -0.37
N PRO A 147 24.17 -19.57 -1.17
CA PRO A 147 23.45 -18.71 -2.10
C PRO A 147 22.77 -17.53 -1.37
N ILE A 148 22.58 -16.43 -2.09
CA ILE A 148 21.87 -15.26 -1.58
C ILE A 148 20.38 -15.61 -1.54
N SER A 149 19.75 -15.39 -0.40
CA SER A 149 18.30 -15.41 -0.26
C SER A 149 17.77 -13.97 -0.19
N SER A 150 16.55 -13.77 -0.68
CA SER A 150 15.88 -12.48 -0.54
C SER A 150 14.41 -12.64 -0.19
N SER A 151 13.91 -11.67 0.56
CA SER A 151 12.51 -11.58 0.97
C SER A 151 11.99 -10.19 0.66
N ILE A 152 10.70 -10.13 0.37
CA ILE A 152 10.02 -8.88 0.02
C ILE A 152 8.74 -8.75 0.83
N SER A 153 8.45 -7.57 1.34
CA SER A 153 7.20 -7.30 2.05
C SER A 153 6.68 -5.90 1.77
N ILE A 154 5.41 -5.78 1.43
CA ILE A 154 4.72 -4.50 1.19
C ILE A 154 3.70 -4.32 2.29
N ALA A 155 3.75 -3.16 2.94
CA ALA A 155 2.70 -2.68 3.81
C ALA A 155 1.97 -1.53 3.09
N VAL A 156 0.70 -1.77 2.75
CA VAL A 156 -0.19 -0.71 2.29
C VAL A 156 -0.82 -0.08 3.53
N PRO A 157 -0.53 1.20 3.84
CA PRO A 157 -1.05 1.84 5.03
C PRO A 157 -2.57 1.95 4.99
N ALA A 158 -3.19 1.96 6.18
CA ALA A 158 -4.63 2.16 6.30
C ALA A 158 -5.03 3.55 5.78
N VAL A 159 -6.16 3.61 5.07
CA VAL A 159 -6.73 4.88 4.62
C VAL A 159 -7.20 5.67 5.84
N ILE A 160 -6.62 6.84 6.06
CA ILE A 160 -7.15 7.80 7.02
C ILE A 160 -8.25 8.59 6.30
N PRO A 161 -9.52 8.54 6.76
CA PRO A 161 -10.59 9.30 6.14
C PRO A 161 -10.25 10.79 6.12
N GLU A 162 -10.47 11.45 4.99
CA GLU A 162 -10.15 12.87 4.87
C GLU A 162 -10.91 13.70 5.93
N PRO A 163 -10.29 14.75 6.49
CA PRO A 163 -10.94 15.60 7.50
C PRO A 163 -12.28 16.16 7.04
N SER A 164 -12.43 16.43 5.74
CA SER A 164 -13.66 16.88 5.08
C SER A 164 -14.79 15.84 5.16
N SER A 165 -14.47 14.57 4.92
CA SER A 165 -15.42 13.45 4.98
C SER A 165 -15.90 13.19 6.41
N VAL A 166 -14.97 13.27 7.38
CA VAL A 166 -15.30 13.16 8.80
C VAL A 166 -16.15 14.34 9.27
N ALA A 167 -15.81 15.56 8.85
CA ALA A 167 -16.57 16.76 9.17
C ALA A 167 -17.99 16.71 8.58
N LEU A 168 -18.14 16.27 7.32
CA LEU A 168 -19.43 16.14 6.67
C LEU A 168 -20.30 15.08 7.36
N ALA A 169 -19.73 13.93 7.71
CA ALA A 169 -20.42 12.90 8.48
C ALA A 169 -20.87 13.44 9.85
N GLY A 170 -20.01 14.21 10.53
CA GLY A 170 -20.33 14.87 11.79
C GLY A 170 -21.46 15.90 11.67
N ILE A 171 -21.47 16.71 10.61
CA ILE A 171 -22.52 17.69 10.32
C ILE A 171 -23.84 16.97 10.01
N GLY A 172 -23.81 15.89 9.23
CA GLY A 172 -24.99 15.08 8.93
C GLY A 172 -25.63 14.48 10.19
N LEU A 173 -24.81 13.95 11.10
CA LEU A 173 -25.26 13.39 12.39
C LEU A 173 -25.83 14.47 13.32
N ALA A 174 -25.16 15.63 13.39
CA ALA A 174 -25.63 16.78 14.17
C ALA A 174 -26.97 17.32 13.64
N ALA A 175 -27.13 17.41 12.32
CA ALA A 175 -28.38 17.83 11.68
C ALA A 175 -29.54 16.86 11.96
N ALA A 176 -29.29 15.55 11.93
CA ALA A 176 -30.28 14.53 12.27
C ALA A 176 -30.69 14.60 13.75
N GLY A 177 -29.73 14.79 14.67
CA GLY A 177 -29.99 14.96 16.10
C GLY A 177 -30.80 16.22 16.42
N LEU A 178 -30.46 17.35 15.79
CA LEU A 178 -31.16 18.63 15.97
C LEU A 178 -32.61 18.58 15.46
N PHE A 179 -32.87 17.84 14.38
CA PHE A 179 -34.22 17.62 13.88
C PHE A 179 -35.07 16.76 14.83
N GLY A 180 -34.47 15.73 15.44
CA GLY A 180 -35.13 14.90 16.46
C GLY A 180 -35.52 15.70 17.71
N LEU A 181 -34.66 16.62 18.16
CA LEU A 181 -34.92 17.48 19.31
C LEU A 181 -36.03 18.50 19.07
N ARG A 182 -36.05 19.16 17.90
CA ARG A 182 -37.13 20.11 17.56
C ARG A 182 -38.51 19.44 17.54
N LYS A 183 -38.57 18.16 17.16
CA LYS A 183 -39.83 17.38 17.13
C LYS A 183 -40.32 16.99 18.53
N ARG A 184 -39.44 16.91 19.54
CA ARG A 184 -39.80 16.65 20.94
C ARG A 184 -40.24 17.92 21.68
N VAL A 185 -39.67 19.08 21.35
CA VAL A 185 -40.01 20.36 22.02
C VAL A 185 -41.31 20.98 21.48
N ALA A 186 -41.74 20.61 20.27
CA ALA A 186 -43.00 21.07 19.67
C ALA A 186 -44.24 20.23 20.09
N LYS A 187 -44.15 19.48 21.19
CA LYS A 187 -45.23 18.67 21.75
C LYS A 187 -45.42 19.06 23.21
#